data_AF-A0A0C3IE18-F1
#
_entry.id   AF-A0A0C3IE18-F1
#
_cell.length_a   1.000
_cell.length_b   1.000
_cell.length_c   1.000
_cell.angle_alpha   90.00
_cell.angle_beta   90.00
_cell.angle_gamma   90.00
#
_symmetry.space_group_name_H-M   'P 1'
#
loop_
_entity.id
_entity.type
_entity.pdbx_description
1 polymer ?
#
loop_
_entity_poly.entity_id
_entity_poly.type
_entity_poly.pdbx_seq_one_letter_code
_entity_poly.pdbx_strand_id
1 'polypeptide(L)'
;MPLDYRYAFGGHYSLPDEDALANTLYYPDNPAGRGSLPSRADYKRVSSEVARYLKPDLNAVTRLPAPQLEDPDWLVTSPFDRPAPASFGPIAPWWEPRVSYQGTFDDHWKTQRLPYWPEDFDYRFHHSAPADLVAPDYLRGDELMILTNCLANSQAIMVGDRQRFRHRTRLPGIALHALTDHASGQRGNTPLALDSVVIDLDREDVSLTWRALFPLDDPLKQVRIRRTRLAATSSTGGARHVG
;
A
#
# COMPACT_ATOMS: atom_id res chain seq x y z
N MET A 1 8.46 14.04 11.08
CA MET A 1 8.86 12.62 11.14
C MET A 1 8.28 11.96 9.91
N PRO A 2 9.05 11.16 9.15
CA PRO A 2 8.51 10.49 7.96
C PRO A 2 7.42 9.47 8.33
N LEU A 3 6.32 9.43 7.57
CA LEU A 3 5.26 8.42 7.71
C LEU A 3 5.61 7.17 6.91
N ASP A 4 6.60 6.42 7.40
CA ASP A 4 7.23 5.30 6.70
C ASP A 4 7.28 4.06 7.60
N TYR A 5 7.05 2.87 7.03
CA TYR A 5 7.12 1.59 7.73
C TYR A 5 8.44 1.32 8.45
N ARG A 6 9.55 1.96 8.06
CA ARG A 6 10.83 1.93 8.81
C ARG A 6 10.71 2.42 10.25
N TYR A 7 9.68 3.20 10.57
CA TYR A 7 9.38 3.71 11.89
C TYR A 7 8.23 2.97 12.59
N ALA A 8 7.60 2.00 11.92
CA ALA A 8 6.58 1.14 12.49
C ALA A 8 7.19 -0.14 13.10
N PHE A 9 6.37 -0.91 13.82
CA PHE A 9 6.78 -2.17 14.43
C PHE A 9 7.26 -3.19 13.37
N GLY A 10 8.35 -3.90 13.65
CA GLY A 10 8.91 -4.91 12.78
C GLY A 10 10.43 -5.02 12.87
N GLY A 11 11.07 -5.40 11.76
CA GLY A 11 12.53 -5.47 11.62
C GLY A 11 13.07 -6.82 11.14
N HIS A 12 14.39 -6.90 10.99
CA HIS A 12 15.09 -8.11 10.57
C HIS A 12 16.50 -8.21 11.18
N TYR A 13 17.06 -9.41 11.11
CA TYR A 13 18.39 -9.76 11.60
C TYR A 13 19.03 -10.77 10.63
N SER A 14 20.24 -10.48 10.15
CA SER A 14 20.91 -11.26 9.10
C SER A 14 22.32 -11.66 9.52
N LEU A 15 22.86 -12.71 8.90
CA LEU A 15 24.28 -13.03 8.98
C LEU A 15 25.13 -11.94 8.30
N PRO A 16 26.39 -11.72 8.70
CA PRO A 16 27.30 -10.81 8.01
C PRO A 16 27.56 -11.28 6.57
N ASP A 17 27.70 -10.33 5.64
CA ASP A 17 28.14 -10.53 4.25
C ASP A 17 27.26 -11.46 3.38
N GLU A 18 26.05 -11.83 3.83
CA GLU A 18 25.10 -12.66 3.07
C GLU A 18 23.66 -12.11 3.13
N ASP A 19 23.33 -11.18 2.21
CA ASP A 19 21.99 -10.57 2.05
C ASP A 19 20.95 -11.52 1.39
N ALA A 20 21.07 -12.83 1.60
CA ALA A 20 20.08 -13.79 1.13
C ALA A 20 18.91 -13.86 2.12
N LEU A 21 17.67 -13.94 1.58
CA LEU A 21 16.46 -14.13 2.40
C LEU A 21 16.57 -15.38 3.28
N ALA A 22 17.21 -16.44 2.77
CA ALA A 22 17.45 -17.69 3.50
C ALA A 22 18.31 -17.52 4.78
N ASN A 23 19.10 -16.43 4.85
CA ASN A 23 20.00 -16.10 5.94
C ASN A 23 19.47 -14.99 6.84
N THR A 24 18.22 -14.59 6.64
CA THR A 24 17.61 -13.43 7.31
C THR A 24 16.42 -13.88 8.13
N LEU A 25 16.44 -13.56 9.42
CA LEU A 25 15.30 -13.69 10.31
C LEU A 25 14.55 -12.35 10.36
N TYR A 26 13.34 -12.29 9.81
CA TYR A 26 12.60 -11.05 9.67
C TYR A 26 11.15 -11.14 10.14
N TYR A 27 10.58 -9.98 10.47
CA TYR A 27 9.15 -9.80 10.73
C TYR A 27 8.39 -9.76 9.39
N PRO A 28 7.51 -10.73 9.07
CA PRO A 28 6.93 -10.88 7.73
C PRO A 28 6.20 -9.63 7.21
N ASP A 29 5.46 -8.95 8.08
CA ASP A 29 4.60 -7.82 7.69
C ASP A 29 5.36 -6.50 7.53
N ASN A 30 6.57 -6.41 8.09
CA ASN A 30 7.40 -5.21 8.01
C ASN A 30 8.87 -5.50 8.37
N PRO A 31 9.64 -6.13 7.48
CA PRO A 31 11.05 -6.43 7.73
C PRO A 31 11.93 -5.17 7.78
N ALA A 32 11.50 -4.02 7.24
CA ALA A 32 12.23 -2.75 7.36
C ALA A 32 11.93 -1.98 8.66
N GLY A 33 10.95 -2.43 9.44
CA GLY A 33 10.53 -1.80 10.69
C GLY A 33 11.56 -1.90 11.80
N ARG A 34 11.12 -1.59 13.01
CA ARG A 34 11.94 -1.67 14.24
C ARG A 34 11.12 -2.13 15.43
N GLY A 35 11.82 -2.51 16.50
CA GLY A 35 11.18 -2.80 17.78
C GLY A 35 10.74 -4.25 17.98
N SER A 36 10.87 -5.13 16.98
CA SER A 36 10.55 -6.56 17.14
C SER A 36 11.77 -7.40 17.51
N LEU A 37 11.66 -8.22 18.56
CA LEU A 37 12.53 -9.37 18.78
C LEU A 37 11.85 -10.68 18.35
N PRO A 38 12.61 -11.65 17.81
CA PRO A 38 12.04 -12.91 17.37
C PRO A 38 11.55 -13.77 18.55
N SER A 39 10.41 -14.41 18.35
CA SER A 39 9.86 -15.42 19.23
C SER A 39 10.53 -16.78 18.96
N ARG A 40 10.25 -17.76 19.81
CA ARG A 40 10.71 -19.14 19.58
C ARG A 40 10.16 -19.74 18.27
N ALA A 41 8.99 -19.31 17.81
CA ALA A 41 8.41 -19.78 16.56
C ALA A 41 9.14 -19.21 15.34
N ASP A 42 9.64 -17.98 15.44
CA ASP A 42 10.32 -17.29 14.33
C ASP A 42 11.59 -18.01 13.91
N TYR A 43 12.37 -18.53 14.86
CA TYR A 43 13.58 -19.31 14.57
C TYR A 43 13.33 -20.59 13.78
N LYS A 44 12.09 -21.08 13.68
CA LYS A 44 11.75 -22.25 12.86
C LYS A 44 11.71 -21.93 11.36
N ARG A 45 11.69 -20.64 10.99
CA ARG A 45 11.66 -20.17 9.60
C ARG A 45 13.03 -20.05 8.95
N VAL A 46 14.10 -20.22 9.74
CA VAL A 46 15.49 -20.11 9.29
C VAL A 46 16.25 -21.40 9.57
N SER A 47 17.40 -21.57 8.93
CA SER A 47 18.25 -22.75 9.15
C SER A 47 18.79 -22.80 10.58
N SER A 48 19.18 -24.00 11.02
CA SER A 48 19.80 -24.18 12.34
C SER A 48 21.11 -23.40 12.51
N GLU A 49 21.81 -23.13 11.41
CA GLU A 49 23.02 -22.32 11.36
C GLU A 49 22.72 -20.86 11.65
N VAL A 50 21.77 -20.27 10.93
CA VAL A 50 21.30 -18.89 11.13
C VAL A 50 20.81 -18.70 12.56
N ALA A 51 19.98 -19.62 13.06
CA ALA A 51 19.49 -19.57 14.42
C ALA A 51 20.61 -19.66 15.47
N ARG A 52 21.62 -20.51 15.26
CA ARG A 52 22.77 -20.65 16.18
C ARG A 52 23.60 -19.37 16.23
N TYR A 53 23.77 -18.70 15.09
CA TYR A 53 24.52 -17.46 14.99
C TYR A 53 23.78 -16.29 15.66
N LEU A 54 22.50 -16.06 15.33
CA LEU A 54 21.77 -14.87 15.79
C LEU A 54 21.33 -14.94 17.25
N LYS A 55 21.01 -16.13 17.77
CA LYS A 55 20.34 -16.28 19.06
C LYS A 55 21.14 -15.75 20.27
N PRO A 56 22.47 -15.95 20.39
CA PRO A 56 23.26 -15.38 21.49
C PRO A 56 23.13 -13.86 21.56
N ASP A 57 23.32 -13.17 20.43
CA ASP A 57 23.30 -11.71 20.38
C ASP A 57 21.90 -11.16 20.64
N LEU A 58 20.86 -11.76 20.04
CA LEU A 58 19.48 -11.34 20.24
C LEU A 58 18.97 -11.57 21.67
N ASN A 59 19.44 -12.61 22.35
CA ASN A 59 19.13 -12.84 23.76
C ASN A 59 19.86 -11.85 24.70
N ALA A 60 20.98 -11.28 24.26
CA ALA A 60 21.76 -10.31 25.03
C ALA A 60 21.26 -8.86 24.84
N VAL A 61 20.31 -8.63 23.94
CA VAL A 61 19.72 -7.30 23.70
C VAL A 61 19.03 -6.79 24.97
N THR A 62 19.52 -5.68 25.51
CA THR A 62 18.92 -4.99 26.67
C THR A 62 18.23 -3.68 26.29
N ARG A 63 18.45 -3.20 25.07
CA ARG A 63 17.85 -1.97 24.52
C ARG A 63 17.56 -2.17 23.05
N LEU A 64 16.40 -1.71 22.62
CA LEU A 64 15.96 -1.78 21.24
C LEU A 64 15.26 -0.46 20.87
N PRO A 65 15.47 0.11 19.67
CA PRO A 65 14.70 1.25 19.22
C PRO A 65 13.20 0.91 19.16
N ALA A 66 12.39 1.67 19.88
CA ALA A 66 10.94 1.55 19.83
C ALA A 66 10.38 2.02 18.47
N PRO A 67 9.25 1.46 18.00
CA PRO A 67 8.52 2.05 16.89
C PRO A 67 8.06 3.48 17.27
N GLN A 68 7.98 4.35 16.26
CA GLN A 68 7.47 5.71 16.39
C GLN A 68 6.08 5.87 15.74
N LEU A 69 5.63 4.85 15.01
CA LEU A 69 4.30 4.72 14.45
C LEU A 69 3.66 3.46 15.03
N GLU A 70 2.50 3.63 15.61
CA GLU A 70 1.68 2.57 16.21
C GLU A 70 0.21 2.85 15.95
N ASP A 71 -0.59 1.78 15.99
CA ASP A 71 -2.04 1.90 16.00
C ASP A 71 -2.48 2.28 17.43
N PRO A 72 -3.24 3.37 17.62
CA PRO A 72 -3.71 3.78 18.94
C PRO A 72 -4.59 2.73 19.65
N ASP A 73 -5.23 1.83 18.90
CA ASP A 73 -6.05 0.75 19.45
C ASP A 73 -5.20 -0.49 19.82
N TRP A 74 -3.94 -0.56 19.35
CA TRP A 74 -3.02 -1.69 19.53
C TRP A 74 -1.58 -1.23 19.85
N LEU A 75 -1.43 -0.62 21.04
CA LEU A 75 -0.16 -0.08 21.51
C LEU A 75 0.93 -1.16 21.69
N VAL A 76 2.16 -0.81 21.36
CA VAL A 76 3.32 -1.70 21.55
C VAL A 76 3.84 -1.58 22.98
N THR A 77 3.80 -2.67 23.73
CA THR A 77 4.25 -2.71 25.14
C THR A 77 5.48 -3.58 25.35
N SER A 78 5.78 -4.46 24.39
CA SER A 78 6.87 -5.42 24.45
C SER A 78 7.48 -5.64 23.06
N PRO A 79 8.80 -5.87 22.96
CA PRO A 79 9.42 -6.26 21.69
C PRO A 79 8.98 -7.65 21.19
N PHE A 80 8.28 -8.42 22.03
CA PHE A 80 7.70 -9.71 21.68
C PHE A 80 6.22 -9.62 21.28
N ASP A 81 5.62 -8.43 21.31
CA ASP A 81 4.28 -8.22 20.78
C ASP A 81 4.23 -8.51 19.27
N ARG A 82 3.03 -8.72 18.73
CA ARG A 82 2.80 -9.01 17.31
C ARG A 82 1.67 -8.14 16.72
N PRO A 83 1.74 -6.81 16.85
CA PRO A 83 0.75 -5.92 16.23
C PRO A 83 0.91 -5.94 14.71
N ALA A 84 -0.16 -5.58 14.00
CA ALA A 84 -0.04 -5.18 12.61
C ALA A 84 0.80 -3.88 12.53
N PRO A 85 1.80 -3.78 11.65
CA PRO A 85 2.56 -2.55 11.49
C PRO A 85 1.67 -1.39 11.02
N ALA A 86 1.62 -0.30 11.79
CA ALA A 86 0.83 0.87 11.44
C ALA A 86 1.67 1.91 10.67
N SER A 87 1.24 2.28 9.46
CA SER A 87 1.83 3.38 8.69
C SER A 87 0.88 3.85 7.60
N PHE A 88 1.16 5.02 7.01
CA PHE A 88 0.46 5.55 5.84
C PHE A 88 1.24 5.34 4.54
N GLY A 89 2.49 4.87 4.63
CA GLY A 89 3.35 4.65 3.48
C GLY A 89 2.95 3.43 2.64
N PRO A 90 3.58 3.25 1.46
CA PRO A 90 3.37 2.06 0.64
C PRO A 90 4.05 0.82 1.24
N ILE A 91 3.38 -0.32 1.10
CA ILE A 91 3.87 -1.67 1.41
C ILE A 91 4.69 -2.18 0.23
N ALA A 92 5.89 -2.71 0.48
CA ALA A 92 6.76 -3.25 -0.54
C ALA A 92 6.24 -4.60 -1.10
N PRO A 93 6.51 -4.94 -2.37
CA PRO A 93 5.98 -6.17 -2.98
C PRO A 93 6.57 -7.47 -2.41
N TRP A 94 7.74 -7.42 -1.78
CA TRP A 94 8.48 -8.61 -1.29
C TRP A 94 8.18 -8.99 0.16
N TRP A 95 7.24 -8.33 0.82
CA TRP A 95 6.84 -8.64 2.19
C TRP A 95 5.32 -8.74 2.33
N GLU A 96 4.85 -9.21 3.48
CA GLU A 96 3.41 -9.38 3.71
C GLU A 96 2.67 -8.03 3.77
N PRO A 97 1.39 -7.99 3.35
CA PRO A 97 0.62 -9.09 2.76
C PRO A 97 0.88 -9.26 1.25
N ARG A 98 1.63 -8.36 0.61
CA ARG A 98 1.73 -8.31 -0.85
C ARG A 98 2.38 -9.57 -1.43
N VAL A 99 3.47 -10.04 -0.83
CA VAL A 99 4.18 -11.24 -1.33
C VAL A 99 3.27 -12.47 -1.37
N SER A 100 2.32 -12.62 -0.44
CA SER A 100 1.34 -13.71 -0.44
C SER A 100 0.36 -13.68 -1.62
N TYR A 101 0.20 -12.54 -2.29
CA TYR A 101 -0.70 -12.40 -3.44
C TYR A 101 -0.04 -12.67 -4.78
N GLN A 102 1.27 -12.92 -4.82
CA GLN A 102 2.00 -13.13 -6.08
C GLN A 102 1.68 -14.47 -6.77
N GLY A 103 0.97 -15.38 -6.08
CA GLY A 103 0.71 -16.74 -6.55
C GLY A 103 1.94 -17.65 -6.50
N THR A 104 1.78 -18.86 -7.04
CA THR A 104 2.77 -19.94 -6.94
C THR A 104 3.59 -20.08 -8.24
N PHE A 105 4.90 -19.85 -8.16
CA PHE A 105 5.84 -19.96 -9.29
C PHE A 105 6.62 -21.28 -9.26
N ASP A 106 5.92 -22.40 -9.41
CA ASP A 106 6.50 -23.75 -9.39
C ASP A 106 6.84 -24.30 -10.79
N ASP A 107 7.23 -25.58 -10.86
CA ASP A 107 7.57 -26.22 -12.13
C ASP A 107 6.35 -26.41 -13.05
N HIS A 108 5.14 -26.50 -12.49
CA HIS A 108 3.92 -26.51 -13.30
C HIS A 108 3.74 -25.15 -14.00
N TRP A 109 3.87 -24.04 -13.25
CA TRP A 109 3.87 -22.71 -13.85
C TRP A 109 4.95 -22.57 -14.95
N LYS A 110 6.19 -22.99 -14.68
CA LYS A 110 7.30 -22.90 -15.66
C LYS A 110 7.02 -23.66 -16.95
N THR A 111 6.42 -24.84 -16.86
CA THR A 111 6.25 -25.74 -18.02
C THR A 111 4.95 -25.53 -18.77
N GLN A 112 3.88 -25.03 -18.12
CA GLN A 112 2.54 -24.95 -18.69
C GLN A 112 1.96 -23.52 -18.77
N ARG A 113 2.43 -22.58 -17.94
CA ARG A 113 1.82 -21.23 -17.82
C ARG A 113 2.71 -20.10 -18.33
N LEU A 114 4.04 -20.21 -18.19
CA LEU A 114 4.97 -19.21 -18.69
C LEU A 114 4.65 -18.87 -20.17
N PRO A 115 4.46 -17.59 -20.54
CA PRO A 115 4.81 -16.34 -19.82
C PRO A 115 3.68 -15.69 -19.00
N TYR A 116 2.54 -16.36 -18.79
CA TYR A 116 1.40 -15.81 -18.04
C TYR A 116 1.59 -15.87 -16.52
N TRP A 117 0.80 -15.11 -15.77
CA TRP A 117 0.75 -15.16 -14.31
C TRP A 117 0.31 -16.54 -13.78
N PRO A 118 0.72 -16.92 -12.56
CA PRO A 118 0.16 -18.07 -11.85
C PRO A 118 -1.39 -18.04 -11.82
N GLU A 119 -2.01 -19.22 -11.73
CA GLU A 119 -3.47 -19.32 -11.67
C GLU A 119 -4.07 -18.77 -10.37
N ASP A 120 -3.30 -18.83 -9.30
CA ASP A 120 -3.60 -18.31 -7.97
C ASP A 120 -3.07 -16.88 -7.76
N PHE A 121 -2.64 -16.18 -8.82
CA PHE A 121 -2.24 -14.78 -8.72
C PHE A 121 -3.43 -13.91 -8.30
N ASP A 122 -3.25 -13.12 -7.26
CA ASP A 122 -4.26 -12.19 -6.76
C ASP A 122 -3.86 -10.75 -7.10
N TYR A 123 -4.74 -10.04 -7.82
CA TYR A 123 -4.49 -8.66 -8.25
C TYR A 123 -4.24 -7.68 -7.10
N ARG A 124 -4.62 -8.01 -5.85
CA ARG A 124 -4.23 -7.26 -4.65
C ARG A 124 -2.72 -7.14 -4.49
N PHE A 125 -1.92 -7.99 -5.14
CA PHE A 125 -0.47 -7.84 -5.25
C PHE A 125 -0.06 -6.44 -5.73
N HIS A 126 -0.86 -5.82 -6.61
CA HIS A 126 -0.57 -4.49 -7.16
C HIS A 126 -0.96 -3.33 -6.23
N HIS A 127 -1.73 -3.58 -5.16
CA HIS A 127 -2.07 -2.55 -4.19
C HIS A 127 -0.89 -2.32 -3.25
N SER A 128 -0.26 -1.14 -3.35
CA SER A 128 0.79 -0.73 -2.42
C SER A 128 0.24 -0.07 -1.16
N ALA A 129 -1.00 0.42 -1.16
CA ALA A 129 -1.60 1.04 0.01
C ALA A 129 -1.93 -0.02 1.09
N PRO A 130 -1.79 0.31 2.39
CA PRO A 130 -2.36 -0.52 3.45
C PRO A 130 -3.88 -0.68 3.27
N ALA A 131 -4.44 -1.75 3.81
CA ALA A 131 -5.84 -2.13 3.60
C ALA A 131 -6.83 -1.00 3.91
N ASP A 132 -6.58 -0.24 4.98
CA ASP A 132 -7.44 0.87 5.42
C ASP A 132 -7.41 2.09 4.47
N LEU A 133 -6.43 2.13 3.57
CA LEU A 133 -6.29 3.16 2.53
C LEU A 133 -6.69 2.67 1.14
N VAL A 134 -7.25 1.46 1.04
CA VAL A 134 -7.84 0.94 -0.20
C VAL A 134 -9.32 1.31 -0.24
N ALA A 135 -9.72 2.09 -1.25
CA ALA A 135 -11.12 2.38 -1.49
C ALA A 135 -11.86 1.11 -1.96
N PRO A 136 -13.15 0.93 -1.59
CA PRO A 136 -13.92 -0.24 -2.02
C PRO A 136 -14.20 -0.26 -3.53
N ASP A 137 -14.18 0.91 -4.17
CA ASP A 137 -14.40 1.12 -5.60
C ASP A 137 -13.43 2.17 -6.15
N TYR A 138 -13.39 2.34 -7.47
CA TYR A 138 -12.70 3.46 -8.09
C TYR A 138 -13.20 4.80 -7.54
N LEU A 139 -12.26 5.73 -7.39
CA LEU A 139 -12.55 7.07 -6.93
C LEU A 139 -13.28 7.85 -8.02
N ARG A 140 -14.14 8.77 -7.62
CA ARG A 140 -14.89 9.67 -8.48
C ARG A 140 -14.07 10.88 -8.90
N GLY A 141 -13.17 11.33 -8.03
CA GLY A 141 -12.32 12.50 -8.24
C GLY A 141 -12.85 13.79 -7.64
N ASP A 142 -13.92 13.74 -6.82
CA ASP A 142 -14.48 14.85 -6.05
C ASP A 142 -14.56 14.56 -4.53
N GLU A 143 -13.89 13.50 -4.08
CA GLU A 143 -13.86 13.03 -2.70
C GLU A 143 -13.50 14.14 -1.72
N LEU A 144 -14.15 14.13 -0.56
CA LEU A 144 -13.77 14.97 0.56
C LEU A 144 -12.53 14.37 1.22
N MET A 145 -11.47 15.18 1.31
CA MET A 145 -10.25 14.82 2.04
C MET A 145 -10.21 15.58 3.37
N ILE A 146 -9.98 14.83 4.45
CA ILE A 146 -9.81 15.38 5.79
C ILE A 146 -8.48 14.86 6.32
N LEU A 147 -7.53 15.76 6.55
CA LEU A 147 -6.23 15.43 7.13
C LEU A 147 -6.19 16.00 8.55
N THR A 148 -5.91 15.16 9.54
CA THR A 148 -5.84 15.58 10.96
C THR A 148 -4.43 15.38 11.49
N ASN A 149 -3.84 16.46 12.01
CA ASN A 149 -2.46 16.57 12.48
C ASN A 149 -1.39 16.30 11.40
N CYS A 150 -1.74 16.40 10.12
CA CYS A 150 -0.80 16.15 9.03
C CYS A 150 -0.13 17.42 8.50
N LEU A 151 -0.79 18.58 8.59
CA LEU A 151 -0.32 19.84 8.00
C LEU A 151 -0.28 20.95 9.06
N ALA A 152 0.85 21.64 9.16
CA ALA A 152 1.11 22.64 10.21
C ALA A 152 0.16 23.85 10.16
N ASN A 153 -0.24 24.27 8.95
CA ASN A 153 -1.09 25.45 8.73
C ASN A 153 -2.60 25.14 8.74
N SER A 154 -2.99 24.00 9.31
CA SER A 154 -4.39 23.60 9.38
C SER A 154 -5.18 24.34 10.46
N GLN A 155 -6.51 24.33 10.35
CA GLN A 155 -7.38 24.91 11.36
C GLN A 155 -7.26 24.15 12.68
N ALA A 156 -6.99 24.86 13.78
CA ALA A 156 -7.07 24.29 15.12
C ALA A 156 -8.53 23.99 15.49
N ILE A 157 -8.77 22.78 15.99
CA ILE A 157 -10.06 22.31 16.50
C ILE A 157 -9.87 21.62 17.85
N MET A 158 -10.89 21.63 18.70
CA MET A 158 -10.90 20.86 19.95
C MET A 158 -11.61 19.52 19.72
N VAL A 159 -10.98 18.43 20.16
CA VAL A 159 -11.58 17.08 20.19
C VAL A 159 -11.43 16.58 21.63
N GLY A 160 -12.52 16.68 22.40
CA GLY A 160 -12.47 16.51 23.85
C GLY A 160 -11.65 17.63 24.50
N ASP A 161 -10.69 17.24 25.34
CA ASP A 161 -9.74 18.12 26.02
C ASP A 161 -8.46 18.39 25.21
N ARG A 162 -8.33 17.84 23.99
CA ARG A 162 -7.12 17.94 23.18
C ARG A 162 -7.31 18.80 21.94
N GLN A 163 -6.35 19.69 21.70
CA GLN A 163 -6.25 20.42 20.43
C GLN A 163 -5.76 19.51 19.31
N ARG A 164 -6.34 19.66 18.13
CA ARG A 164 -6.00 18.97 16.88
C ARG A 164 -5.95 19.98 15.74
N PHE A 165 -5.26 19.64 14.67
CA PHE A 165 -5.13 20.49 13.49
C PHE A 165 -5.80 19.80 12.30
N ARG A 166 -6.89 20.34 11.77
CA ARG A 166 -7.68 19.68 10.73
C ARG A 166 -7.69 20.48 9.43
N HIS A 167 -7.18 19.88 8.37
CA HIS A 167 -7.32 20.38 7.00
C HIS A 167 -8.48 19.68 6.32
N ARG A 168 -9.35 20.44 5.66
CA ARG A 168 -10.50 19.92 4.91
C ARG A 168 -10.45 20.47 3.49
N THR A 169 -10.40 19.59 2.51
CA THR A 169 -10.38 19.96 1.09
C THR A 169 -11.12 18.90 0.25
N ARG A 170 -11.20 19.08 -1.06
CA ARG A 170 -11.78 18.12 -2.00
C ARG A 170 -10.84 17.86 -3.16
N LEU A 171 -10.92 16.66 -3.73
CA LEU A 171 -10.34 16.38 -5.03
C LEU A 171 -10.96 17.30 -6.11
N PRO A 172 -10.25 17.57 -7.22
CA PRO A 172 -10.55 18.70 -8.11
C PRO A 172 -11.82 18.53 -8.96
N GLY A 173 -12.58 17.45 -8.81
CA GLY A 173 -13.78 17.16 -9.57
C GLY A 173 -13.49 16.93 -11.05
N ILE A 174 -12.43 16.19 -11.36
CA ILE A 174 -11.97 15.95 -12.75
C ILE A 174 -12.28 14.51 -13.14
N ALA A 175 -12.87 14.33 -14.33
CA ALA A 175 -12.97 13.05 -15.01
C ALA A 175 -12.23 13.08 -16.35
N LEU A 176 -11.54 11.99 -16.68
CA LEU A 176 -10.81 11.84 -17.92
C LEU A 176 -11.47 10.77 -18.80
N HIS A 177 -11.48 11.03 -20.11
CA HIS A 177 -11.90 10.07 -21.12
C HIS A 177 -10.81 9.90 -22.17
N ALA A 178 -10.60 8.68 -22.64
CA ALA A 178 -9.81 8.36 -23.81
C ALA A 178 -10.72 8.36 -25.04
N LEU A 179 -10.48 9.31 -25.93
CA LEU A 179 -11.05 9.32 -27.27
C LEU A 179 -10.09 8.55 -28.17
N THR A 180 -10.54 7.41 -28.69
CA THR A 180 -9.69 6.49 -29.44
C THR A 180 -10.11 6.40 -30.90
N ASP A 181 -9.12 6.30 -31.78
CA ASP A 181 -9.30 5.89 -33.18
C ASP A 181 -8.58 4.55 -33.35
N HIS A 182 -9.29 3.52 -33.77
CA HIS A 182 -8.80 2.15 -33.88
C HIS A 182 -8.35 1.79 -35.30
N ALA A 183 -7.61 0.68 -35.43
CA ALA A 183 -7.10 0.20 -36.71
C ALA A 183 -8.24 -0.12 -37.69
N SER A 184 -9.32 -0.71 -37.19
CA SER A 184 -10.58 -1.00 -37.88
C SER A 184 -11.31 0.25 -38.42
N GLY A 185 -10.95 1.45 -37.93
CA GLY A 185 -11.70 2.68 -38.17
C GLY A 185 -12.79 2.97 -37.12
N GLN A 186 -13.00 2.06 -36.16
CA GLN A 186 -13.89 2.32 -35.03
C GLN A 186 -13.37 3.49 -34.17
N ARG A 187 -14.30 4.24 -33.60
CA ARG A 187 -14.02 5.30 -32.63
C ARG A 187 -14.57 4.96 -31.26
N GLY A 188 -13.79 5.21 -30.22
CA GLY A 188 -14.18 4.98 -28.83
C GLY A 188 -14.18 6.27 -28.01
N ASN A 189 -14.97 6.24 -26.93
CA ASN A 189 -14.95 7.23 -25.86
C ASN A 189 -15.02 6.49 -24.52
N THR A 190 -13.87 6.11 -24.01
CA THR A 190 -13.75 5.26 -22.82
C THR A 190 -13.47 6.14 -21.59
N PRO A 191 -14.29 6.10 -20.54
CA PRO A 191 -13.94 6.76 -19.28
C PRO A 191 -12.72 6.07 -18.66
N LEU A 192 -11.78 6.85 -18.11
CA LEU A 192 -10.68 6.29 -17.33
C LEU A 192 -11.09 6.26 -15.85
N ALA A 193 -10.76 5.16 -15.19
CA ALA A 193 -10.99 4.98 -13.77
C ALA A 193 -9.92 5.69 -12.95
N LEU A 194 -10.29 6.56 -11.99
CA LEU A 194 -9.36 7.11 -11.01
C LEU A 194 -9.13 6.04 -9.94
N ASP A 195 -7.95 5.45 -9.92
CA ASP A 195 -7.66 4.28 -9.08
C ASP A 195 -6.57 4.54 -8.04
N SER A 196 -5.90 5.69 -8.09
CA SER A 196 -4.88 6.03 -7.11
C SER A 196 -4.86 7.53 -6.84
N VAL A 197 -4.86 7.87 -5.55
CA VAL A 197 -4.52 9.20 -5.01
C VAL A 197 -3.26 9.02 -4.17
N VAL A 198 -2.23 9.81 -4.45
CA VAL A 198 -1.04 9.93 -3.60
C VAL A 198 -1.05 11.33 -3.01
N ILE A 199 -0.92 11.42 -1.70
CA ILE A 199 -0.85 12.69 -0.97
C ILE A 199 0.58 12.87 -0.51
N ASP A 200 1.25 13.91 -1.00
CA ASP A 200 2.56 14.32 -0.52
C ASP A 200 2.35 15.44 0.51
N LEU A 201 2.53 15.10 1.79
CA LEU A 201 2.32 16.03 2.89
C LEU A 201 3.42 17.09 3.00
N ASP A 202 4.64 16.78 2.53
CA ASP A 202 5.76 17.72 2.59
C ASP A 202 5.68 18.74 1.46
N ARG A 203 5.21 18.32 0.28
CA ARG A 203 4.97 19.21 -0.88
C ARG A 203 3.58 19.85 -0.86
N GLU A 204 2.71 19.39 0.05
CA GLU A 204 1.31 19.79 0.17
C GLU A 204 0.52 19.64 -1.15
N ASP A 205 0.79 18.56 -1.91
CA ASP A 205 0.13 18.28 -3.18
C ASP A 205 -0.51 16.89 -3.23
N VAL A 206 -1.30 16.67 -4.28
CA VAL A 206 -1.92 15.38 -4.58
C VAL A 206 -1.65 14.99 -6.02
N SER A 207 -1.23 13.74 -6.20
CA SER A 207 -1.10 13.11 -7.51
C SER A 207 -2.24 12.12 -7.74
N LEU A 208 -2.85 12.19 -8.91
CA LEU A 208 -4.03 11.41 -9.29
C LEU A 208 -3.70 10.56 -10.51
N THR A 209 -3.96 9.25 -10.44
CA THR A 209 -3.73 8.32 -11.55
C THR A 209 -5.03 7.79 -12.10
N TRP A 210 -5.24 7.96 -13.41
CA TRP A 210 -6.37 7.40 -14.14
C TRP A 210 -5.90 6.29 -15.08
N ARG A 211 -6.60 5.15 -15.10
CA ARG A 211 -6.28 4.00 -15.97
C ARG A 211 -7.48 3.56 -16.81
N ALA A 212 -7.18 3.02 -17.99
CA ALA A 212 -8.13 2.31 -18.84
C ALA A 212 -7.38 1.18 -19.55
N LEU A 213 -8.11 0.10 -19.86
CA LEU A 213 -7.60 -1.04 -20.61
C LEU A 213 -8.22 -1.06 -22.00
N PHE A 214 -7.42 -1.43 -23.00
CA PHE A 214 -7.86 -1.53 -24.38
C PHE A 214 -7.55 -2.93 -24.92
N PRO A 215 -8.49 -3.57 -25.63
CA PRO A 215 -8.25 -4.84 -26.29
C PRO A 215 -7.11 -4.76 -27.31
N LEU A 216 -6.35 -5.84 -27.44
CA LEU A 216 -5.20 -5.92 -28.37
C LEU A 216 -5.61 -6.31 -29.80
N ASP A 217 -6.78 -6.89 -29.99
CA ASP A 217 -7.31 -7.39 -31.26
C ASP A 217 -7.70 -6.29 -32.24
N ASP A 218 -8.05 -5.09 -31.74
CA ASP A 218 -8.22 -3.88 -32.56
C ASP A 218 -7.28 -2.75 -32.10
N PRO A 219 -6.02 -2.76 -32.57
CA PRO A 219 -4.99 -1.83 -32.10
C PRO A 219 -5.37 -0.36 -32.22
N LEU A 220 -4.96 0.42 -31.22
CA LEU A 220 -5.14 1.86 -31.20
C LEU A 220 -4.20 2.55 -32.19
N LYS A 221 -4.75 3.37 -33.10
CA LYS A 221 -3.96 4.27 -33.96
C LYS A 221 -3.71 5.61 -33.29
N GLN A 222 -4.69 6.11 -32.54
CA GLN A 222 -4.60 7.39 -31.85
C GLN A 222 -5.38 7.34 -30.54
N VAL A 223 -4.82 7.96 -29.50
CA VAL A 223 -5.51 8.22 -28.23
C VAL A 223 -5.43 9.72 -27.94
N ARG A 224 -6.56 10.33 -27.62
CA ARG A 224 -6.66 11.71 -27.17
C ARG A 224 -7.33 11.74 -25.81
N ILE A 225 -6.73 12.44 -24.85
CA ILE A 225 -7.30 12.56 -23.50
C ILE A 225 -8.19 13.79 -23.44
N ARG A 226 -9.47 13.58 -23.15
CA ARG A 226 -10.43 14.65 -22.88
C ARG A 226 -10.61 14.79 -21.38
N ARG A 227 -10.25 15.97 -20.85
CA ARG A 227 -10.57 16.39 -19.49
C ARG A 227 -11.98 16.95 -19.44
N THR A 228 -12.76 16.53 -18.45
CA THR A 228 -14.10 17.05 -18.14
C THR A 228 -14.17 17.39 -16.65
N ARG A 229 -15.03 18.34 -16.27
CA ARG A 229 -15.41 18.52 -14.87
C ARG A 229 -16.55 17.58 -14.54
N LEU A 230 -16.53 16.98 -13.37
CA LEU A 230 -17.67 16.26 -12.82
C LEU A 230 -18.85 17.24 -12.67
N ALA A 231 -20.04 16.78 -13.04
CA ALA A 231 -21.26 17.52 -12.71
C ALA A 231 -21.35 17.66 -11.18
N ALA A 232 -21.76 18.84 -10.71
CA ALA A 232 -22.02 19.03 -9.29
C ALA A 232 -23.05 17.98 -8.86
N THR A 233 -22.68 17.10 -7.93
CA THR A 233 -23.63 16.14 -7.37
C THR A 233 -24.59 16.93 -6.48
N SER A 234 -25.83 17.12 -6.94
CA SER A 234 -26.94 17.39 -6.03
C SER A 234 -27.04 16.19 -5.10
N SER A 235 -26.83 16.42 -3.81
CA SER A 235 -26.91 15.40 -2.77
C SER A 235 -28.33 14.85 -2.68
N THR A 236 -28.62 13.80 -3.44
CA THR A 236 -29.83 12.99 -3.27
C THR A 236 -29.49 11.52 -3.50
N GLY A 237 -29.55 10.75 -2.41
CA GLY A 237 -29.93 9.34 -2.39
C GLY A 237 -28.94 8.36 -3.04
N GLY A 238 -28.24 7.59 -2.20
CA GLY A 238 -27.47 6.44 -2.66
C GLY A 238 -28.34 5.43 -3.41
N ALA A 239 -27.87 5.04 -4.59
CA ALA A 239 -28.23 3.78 -5.21
C ALA A 239 -26.98 2.91 -5.23
N ARG A 240 -27.04 1.79 -4.52
CA ARG A 240 -26.04 0.71 -4.62
C ARG A 240 -26.08 0.16 -6.04
N HIS A 241 -24.95 0.15 -6.73
CA HIS A 241 -24.77 -0.69 -7.90
C HIS A 241 -24.08 -1.99 -7.48
N VAL A 242 -24.77 -3.10 -7.73
CA VAL A 242 -24.24 -4.47 -7.70
C VAL A 242 -23.90 -4.80 -9.15
N GLY A 243 -22.69 -5.29 -9.39
CA GLY A 243 -22.22 -5.77 -10.69
C GLY A 243 -20.75 -6.08 -10.67
#